data_AF-A0A2L0TRC0-F1
#
_entry.id   AF-A0A2L0TRC0-F1
#
_cell.length_a   1.000
_cell.length_b   1.000
_cell.length_c   1.000
_cell.angle_alpha   90.00
_cell.angle_beta   90.00
_cell.angle_gamma   90.00
#
_symmetry.space_group_name_H-M   'P 1'
#
loop_
_entity.id
_entity.type
_entity.pdbx_description
1 polymer ?
#
loop_
_entity_poly.entity_id
_entity_poly.type
_entity_poly.pdbx_seq_one_letter_code
_entity_poly.pdbx_strand_id
1 'polypeptide(L)' 'MRNRFDLVLVAARRARQIAVQGKDPLVDEENDKPTVIALREIELGLVNNQVMDTQDRYEQQEQEAAELAAVAAIAEGRG' A
#
# COMPACT_ATOMS: atom_id res chain seq x y z
N MET A 1 6.23 -24.86 -0.60
CA MET A 1 7.00 -24.34 0.55
C MET A 1 7.01 -22.81 0.43
N ARG A 2 6.39 -22.08 1.35
CA ARG A 2 6.36 -20.61 1.30
C ARG A 2 7.80 -20.09 1.47
N ASN A 3 8.31 -19.32 0.51
CA ASN A 3 9.68 -18.84 0.56
C ASN A 3 9.81 -17.79 1.68
N ARG A 4 10.73 -18.00 2.62
CA ARG A 4 10.96 -17.09 3.75
C ARG A 4 11.49 -15.73 3.29
N PHE A 5 12.19 -15.68 2.15
CA PHE A 5 12.64 -14.43 1.55
C PHE A 5 11.45 -13.58 1.09
N ASP A 6 10.45 -14.20 0.46
CA ASP A 6 9.25 -13.49 0.00
C ASP A 6 8.45 -12.94 1.19
N LEU A 7 8.36 -13.70 2.29
CA LEU A 7 7.74 -13.23 3.52
C LEU A 7 8.43 -11.97 4.05
N VAL A 8 9.76 -11.99 4.13
CA VAL A 8 10.54 -10.83 4.60
C VAL A 8 10.35 -9.63 3.67
N LEU A 9 10.32 -9.86 2.35
CA LEU A 9 10.11 -8.79 1.38
C LEU A 9 8.73 -8.14 1.49
N VAL A 10 7.67 -8.95 1.62
CA VAL A 10 6.29 -8.47 1.83
C VAL A 10 6.18 -7.70 3.14
N ALA A 11 6.70 -8.25 4.24
CA ALA A 11 6.65 -7.60 5.54
C ALA A 11 7.42 -6.27 5.53
N ALA A 12 8.61 -6.23 4.93
CA ALA A 12 9.41 -5.01 4.83
C ALA A 12 8.72 -3.94 3.96
N ARG A 13 8.11 -4.35 2.84
CA ARG A 13 7.33 -3.46 1.97
C ARG A 13 6.16 -2.86 2.73
N ARG A 14 5.37 -3.70 3.41
CA ARG A 14 4.19 -3.25 4.16
C ARG A 14 4.56 -2.36 5.35
N ALA A 15 5.62 -2.71 6.09
CA ALA A 15 6.13 -1.88 7.18
C ALA A 15 6.53 -0.47 6.69
N ARG A 16 7.09 -0.34 5.47
CA ARG A 16 7.37 0.97 4.87
C ARG A 16 6.10 1.75 4.50
N GLN A 17 5.05 1.09 4.02
CA GLN A 17 3.77 1.76 3.76
C GLN A 17 3.22 2.40 5.04
N ILE A 18 3.29 1.69 6.15
CA ILE A 18 2.84 2.21 7.45
C ILE A 18 3.78 3.33 7.93
N ALA A 19 5.09 3.06 7.99
CA ALA A 19 6.04 3.96 8.63
C ALA A 19 6.36 5.24 7.82
N VAL A 20 6.33 5.17 6.48
CA VAL A 20 6.80 6.26 5.61
C VAL A 20 5.64 6.89 4.84
N GLN A 21 4.73 6.06 4.33
CA GLN A 21 3.59 6.55 3.55
C GLN A 21 2.37 6.88 4.43
N GLY A 22 2.43 6.57 5.73
CA GLY A 22 1.35 6.83 6.68
C GLY A 22 0.08 6.04 6.41
N LYS A 23 0.19 4.87 5.75
CA LYS A 23 -0.96 3.99 5.49
C LYS A 23 -1.44 3.38 6.81
N ASP A 24 -2.74 3.36 7.02
CA ASP A 24 -3.34 2.80 8.24
C ASP A 24 -3.06 1.29 8.35
N PRO A 25 -2.71 0.81 9.56
CA PRO A 25 -2.72 -0.62 9.89
C PRO A 25 -4.10 -1.25 9.71
N LEU A 26 -4.10 -2.52 9.30
CA LEU A 26 -5.31 -3.35 9.18
C LEU A 26 -5.59 -4.16 10.45
N VAL A 27 -4.74 -4.00 11.46
CA VAL A 27 -4.83 -4.62 12.79
C VAL A 27 -4.58 -3.54 13.84
N ASP A 28 -5.10 -3.75 15.04
CA ASP A 28 -4.94 -2.80 16.15
C ASP A 28 -3.47 -2.62 16.53
N GLU A 29 -3.07 -1.36 16.70
CA GLU A 29 -1.73 -0.96 17.10
C GLU A 29 -1.55 -1.17 18.62
N GLU A 30 -0.95 -2.30 19.01
CA GLU A 30 -0.70 -2.63 20.42
C GLU A 30 0.63 -2.05 20.92
N ASN A 31 0.93 -0.79 20.55
CA ASN A 31 2.28 -0.17 20.65
C ASN A 31 3.37 -0.92 19.86
N ASP A 32 2.95 -1.65 18.84
CA ASP A 32 3.84 -2.42 17.99
C ASP A 32 4.64 -1.54 17.02
N LYS A 33 5.85 -1.98 16.68
CA LYS A 33 6.60 -1.38 15.58
C LYS A 33 5.94 -1.75 14.24
N PRO A 34 6.04 -0.91 13.18
CA PRO A 34 5.46 -1.19 11.87
C PRO A 34 5.82 -2.57 11.28
N THR A 35 7.01 -3.09 11.57
CA THR A 35 7.42 -4.44 11.15
C THR A 35 6.65 -5.56 11.84
N VAL A 36 6.28 -5.37 13.11
CA VAL A 36 5.50 -6.35 13.89
C VAL A 36 4.04 -6.32 13.45
N ILE A 37 3.49 -5.12 13.24
CA ILE A 37 2.15 -4.91 12.65
C ILE A 37 2.06 -5.64 11.30
N ALA A 38 3.01 -5.40 10.39
CA ALA A 38 3.02 -6.04 9.07
C ALA A 38 3.06 -7.58 9.15
N LEU A 39 3.80 -8.15 10.11
CA LEU A 39 3.84 -9.61 10.30
C LEU A 39 2.49 -10.14 10.81
N ARG A 40 1.83 -9.44 11.74
CA ARG A 40 0.47 -9.79 12.23
C ARG A 40 -0.56 -9.72 11.10
N GLU A 41 -0.52 -8.69 10.27
CA GLU A 41 -1.38 -8.57 9.08
C GLU A 41 -1.18 -9.73 8.10
N ILE A 42 0.07 -10.20 7.91
CA ILE A 42 0.37 -11.35 7.05
C ILE A 42 -0.11 -12.67 7.68
N GLU A 43 0.02 -12.83 8.99
CA GLU A 43 -0.45 -14.01 9.74
C GLU A 43 -1.98 -14.16 9.63
N LEU A 44 -2.70 -13.05 9.69
CA LEU A 44 -4.16 -13.01 9.49
C LEU A 44 -4.57 -13.09 8.01
N GLY A 45 -3.62 -13.12 7.08
CA GLY A 45 -3.88 -13.18 5.63
C GLY A 45 -4.40 -11.88 5.02
N LEU A 46 -4.43 -10.79 5.78
CA LEU A 46 -4.85 -9.46 5.32
C LEU A 46 -3.85 -8.84 4.34
N VAL A 47 -2.57 -9.19 4.51
CA VAL A 47 -1.48 -8.73 3.62
C VAL A 47 -0.75 -9.92 3.00
N ASN A 48 -0.58 -9.86 1.69
CA ASN A 48 0.29 -10.75 0.91
C ASN A 48 0.67 -10.06 -0.41
N ASN A 49 1.61 -10.62 -1.18
CA ASN A 49 2.03 -10.04 -2.46
C ASN A 49 0.87 -9.69 -3.40
N GLN A 50 -0.11 -10.60 -3.56
CA GLN A 50 -1.23 -10.38 -4.49
C GLN A 50 -2.11 -9.21 -4.06
N VAL A 51 -2.41 -9.10 -2.76
CA VAL A 51 -3.19 -7.99 -2.20
C VAL A 51 -2.45 -6.68 -2.41
N MET A 52 -1.16 -6.65 -2.10
CA MET A 52 -0.34 -5.44 -2.26
C MET A 52 -0.28 -5.01 -3.72
N ASP A 53 0.06 -5.92 -4.64
CA ASP A 53 0.16 -5.60 -6.08
C ASP A 53 -1.18 -5.15 -6.66
N THR A 54 -2.29 -5.69 -6.15
CA THR A 54 -3.63 -5.24 -6.54
C THR A 54 -3.89 -3.82 -6.03
N GLN A 55 -3.55 -3.53 -4.78
CA GLN A 55 -3.68 -2.18 -4.20
C GLN A 55 -2.85 -1.15 -4.96
N ASP A 56 -1.58 -1.42 -5.29
CA ASP A 56 -0.77 -0.44 -6.01
C ASP A 56 -1.33 -0.14 -7.39
N ARG A 57 -1.88 -1.16 -8.08
CA ARG A 57 -2.51 -0.96 -9.39
C ARG A 57 -3.74 -0.06 -9.30
N TYR A 58 -4.56 -0.22 -8.27
CA TYR A 58 -5.67 0.69 -8.02
C TYR A 58 -5.19 2.10 -7.71
N GLU A 59 -4.18 2.24 -6.85
CA GLU A 59 -3.61 3.55 -6.51
C GLU A 59 -3.02 4.27 -7.74
N GLN A 60 -2.34 3.54 -8.62
CA GLN A 60 -1.82 4.06 -9.89
C GLN A 60 -2.94 4.55 -10.80
N GLN A 61 -4.01 3.77 -10.97
CA GLN A 61 -5.15 4.14 -11.80
C GLN A 61 -5.85 5.40 -11.28
N GLU A 62 -6.04 5.50 -9.96
CA GLU A 62 -6.65 6.68 -9.34
C GLU A 62 -5.76 7.93 -9.51
N GLN A 63 -4.45 7.78 -9.37
CA GLN A 63 -3.50 8.87 -9.62
C GLN A 63 -3.54 9.34 -11.08
N GLU A 64 -3.49 8.41 -12.03
CA GLU A 64 -3.57 8.72 -13.47
C GLU A 64 -4.89 9.40 -13.84
N ALA A 65 -6.01 8.93 -13.28
CA ALA A 65 -7.33 9.54 -13.50
C ALA A 65 -7.40 10.96 -12.92
N ALA A 66 -6.87 11.18 -11.71
CA ALA A 66 -6.81 12.49 -11.08
C ALA A 66 -5.91 13.45 -11.86
N GLU A 67 -4.76 12.99 -12.34
CA GLU A 67 -3.85 13.78 -13.18
C GLU A 67 -4.51 14.17 -14.50
N LEU A 68 -5.16 13.24 -15.20
CA LEU A 68 -5.85 13.52 -16.45
C LEU A 68 -6.98 14.55 -16.26
N ALA A 69 -7.76 14.42 -15.19
CA ALA A 69 -8.82 15.36 -14.84
C ALA A 69 -8.26 16.76 -14.56
N ALA A 70 -7.16 16.87 -13.82
CA ALA A 70 -6.50 18.14 -13.54
C ALA A 70 -5.96 18.80 -14.82
N VAL A 71 -5.34 18.02 -15.72
CA VAL A 71 -4.85 18.52 -17.02
C VAL A 71 -6.00 19.03 -17.90
N ALA A 72 -7.11 18.29 -17.97
CA ALA A 72 -8.29 18.70 -18.73
C ALA A 72 -8.87 20.04 -18.22
N ALA A 73 -9.03 20.19 -16.90
CA ALA A 73 -9.52 21.43 -16.29
C ALA A 73 -8.62 22.65 -16.60
N ILE A 74 -7.30 22.46 -16.65
CA ILE A 74 -6.35 23.53 -17.02
C ILE A 74 -6.47 23.89 -18.51
N ALA A 75 -6.73 22.92 -19.39
CA ALA A 75 -6.91 23.17 -20.82
C ALA A 75 -8.20 23.94 -21.11
N GLU A 76 -9.29 23.61 -20.41
CA GLU A 76 -10.60 24.28 -20.57
C GLU A 76 -10.58 25.72 -20.03
N GLY A 77 -9.85 26.01 -18.95
CA GLY A 77 -9.75 27.36 -18.38
C GLY A 77 -8.92 28.38 -19.18
N ARG A 78 -8.35 27.98 -20.33
CA ARG A 78 -7.56 28.85 -21.23
C ARG A 78 -8.30 29.25 -22.52
N GLY A 79 -9.55 28.80 -22.72
CA GLY A 79 -10.43 29.22 -23.82
C GLY A 79 -11.36 30.35 -23.40
#